data_AF-A0A1C7NU37-F1
#
_entry.id   AF-A0A1C7NU37-F1
#
_cell.length_a   1.000
_cell.length_b   1.000
_cell.length_c   1.000
_cell.angle_alpha   90.00
_cell.angle_beta   90.00
_cell.angle_gamma   90.00
#
_symmetry.space_group_name_H-M   'P 1'
#
loop_
_entity.id
_entity.type
_entity.pdbx_description
1 polymer ?
#
loop_
_entity_poly.entity_id
_entity_poly.type
_entity_poly.pdbx_seq_one_letter_code
_entity_poly.pdbx_strand_id
1 'polypeptide(L)'
;MSPLEQKFEAAMFDIYRRAKSEAKYTATIFLSMLNDRGGLATAKTLVNAEAQSQGYTALMFANRLDLTVEALVVEDRRWHSLFLPEEISKAKKRLQDNQYVVKMRN
;
A
#
# COMPACT_ATOMS: atom_id res chain seq x y z
N MET A 1 8.03 -10.78 -14.76
CA MET A 1 7.18 -9.66 -14.33
C MET A 1 6.41 -9.11 -15.52
N SER A 2 5.09 -9.09 -15.42
CA SER A 2 4.22 -8.42 -16.39
C SER A 2 4.44 -6.89 -16.38
N PRO A 3 4.06 -6.17 -17.46
CA PRO A 3 4.15 -4.71 -17.50
C PRO A 3 3.34 -4.04 -16.38
N LEU A 4 2.24 -4.65 -15.95
CA LEU A 4 1.40 -4.13 -14.87
C LEU A 4 2.08 -4.26 -13.51
N GLU A 5 2.75 -5.40 -13.25
CA GLU A 5 3.54 -5.59 -12.02
C GLU A 5 4.68 -4.57 -11.90
N GLN A 6 5.39 -4.28 -12.99
CA GLN A 6 6.46 -3.28 -12.98
C GLN A 6 5.93 -1.87 -12.67
N LYS A 7 4.77 -1.50 -13.24
CA LYS A 7 4.12 -0.22 -12.90
C LYS A 7 3.66 -0.18 -11.45
N PHE A 8 3.17 -1.31 -10.92
CA PHE A 8 2.77 -1.42 -9.52
C PHE A 8 3.98 -1.27 -8.59
N GLU A 9 5.10 -1.91 -8.92
CA GLU A 9 6.34 -1.76 -8.17
C GLU A 9 6.82 -0.30 -8.17
N ALA A 10 6.82 0.37 -9.32
CA ALA A 10 7.14 1.80 -9.38
C ALA A 10 6.22 2.65 -8.49
N ALA A 11 4.92 2.33 -8.44
CA ALA A 11 3.97 3.00 -7.55
C ALA A 11 4.23 2.71 -6.07
N MET A 12 4.69 1.51 -5.71
CA MET A 12 5.10 1.16 -4.34
C MET A 12 6.34 1.98 -3.90
N PHE A 13 7.31 2.18 -4.78
CA PHE A 13 8.44 3.07 -4.52
C PHE A 13 8.03 4.56 -4.47
N ASP A 14 6.99 4.95 -5.22
CA ASP A 14 6.45 6.31 -5.17
C ASP A 14 5.82 6.62 -3.81
N ILE A 15 4.93 5.76 -3.31
CA ILE A 15 4.31 5.96 -1.98
C ILE A 15 5.38 5.97 -0.88
N TYR A 16 6.45 5.17 -1.00
CA TYR A 16 7.57 5.21 -0.06
C TYR A 16 8.28 6.57 -0.06
N ARG A 17 8.61 7.10 -1.25
CA ARG A 17 9.27 8.40 -1.39
C ARG A 17 8.40 9.53 -0.84
N ARG A 18 7.10 9.47 -1.13
CA ARG A 18 6.10 10.42 -0.62
C ARG A 18 5.92 10.28 0.89
N ALA A 19 5.93 9.08 1.45
CA ALA A 19 5.85 8.87 2.90
C ALA A 19 7.07 9.48 3.61
N LYS A 20 8.25 9.30 3.03
CA LYS A 20 9.48 9.88 3.55
C LYS A 20 9.46 11.41 3.47
N SER A 21 9.03 11.98 2.35
CA SER A 21 9.08 13.43 2.14
C SER A 21 7.92 14.18 2.80
N GLU A 22 6.70 13.65 2.68
CA GLU A 22 5.48 14.33 3.11
C GLU A 22 5.05 13.94 4.53
N ALA A 23 5.24 12.67 4.91
CA ALA A 23 4.91 12.18 6.26
C ALA A 23 6.12 12.14 7.21
N LYS A 24 7.31 12.52 6.72
CA LYS A 24 8.60 12.44 7.45
C LYS A 24 8.88 11.05 8.04
N TYR A 25 8.27 10.00 7.47
CA TYR A 25 8.37 8.63 7.96
C TYR A 25 9.26 7.80 7.02
N THR A 26 10.34 7.25 7.57
CA THR A 26 11.26 6.41 6.79
C THR A 26 10.98 4.94 7.07
N ALA A 27 10.22 4.30 6.17
CA ALA A 27 9.88 2.88 6.25
C ALA A 27 11.04 1.99 5.76
N THR A 28 12.12 1.86 6.55
CA THR A 28 13.30 1.05 6.17
C THR A 28 12.97 -0.41 5.90
N ILE A 29 12.12 -1.02 6.73
CA ILE A 29 11.67 -2.41 6.54
C ILE A 29 10.91 -2.53 5.22
N PHE A 30 9.98 -1.62 4.94
CA PHE A 30 9.23 -1.62 3.69
C PHE A 30 10.15 -1.50 2.46
N LEU A 31 11.12 -0.58 2.50
CA LEU A 31 12.11 -0.44 1.42
C LEU A 31 12.92 -1.73 1.22
N SER A 32 13.35 -2.37 2.31
CA SER A 32 14.06 -3.66 2.23
C SER A 32 13.17 -4.74 1.60
N MET A 33 11.88 -4.79 1.96
CA MET A 33 10.93 -5.73 1.36
C MET A 33 10.78 -5.49 -0.14
N LEU A 34 10.67 -4.23 -0.57
CA LEU A 34 10.58 -3.90 -1.99
C LEU A 34 11.80 -4.36 -2.78
N ASN A 35 13.01 -4.16 -2.24
CA ASN A 35 14.24 -4.57 -2.91
C ASN A 35 14.43 -6.10 -2.95
N ASP A 36 13.98 -6.81 -1.92
CA ASP A 36 14.21 -8.26 -1.78
C ASP A 36 13.21 -9.11 -2.57
N ARG A 37 11.92 -8.78 -2.49
CA ARG A 37 10.82 -9.58 -3.07
C ARG A 37 9.96 -8.83 -4.09
N GLY A 38 10.21 -7.54 -4.30
CA GLY A 38 9.46 -6.71 -5.24
C GLY A 38 8.16 -6.13 -4.68
N GLY A 39 7.54 -5.25 -5.46
CA GLY A 39 6.35 -4.50 -5.07
C GLY A 39 5.11 -5.36 -4.83
N LEU A 40 4.80 -6.27 -5.76
CA LEU A 40 3.59 -7.08 -5.68
C LEU A 40 3.60 -8.05 -4.50
N ALA A 41 4.69 -8.80 -4.31
CA ALA A 41 4.81 -9.76 -3.22
C ALA A 41 4.79 -9.06 -1.85
N THR A 42 5.43 -7.89 -1.75
CA THR A 42 5.37 -7.03 -0.55
C THR A 42 3.94 -6.61 -0.25
N ALA A 43 3.20 -6.13 -1.25
CA ALA A 43 1.82 -5.70 -1.06
C ALA A 43 0.92 -6.85 -0.60
N LYS A 44 1.00 -8.01 -1.25
CA LYS A 44 0.24 -9.20 -0.85
C LYS A 44 0.55 -9.63 0.57
N THR A 45 1.83 -9.57 0.98
CA THR A 45 2.22 -9.89 2.36
C THR A 45 1.53 -8.95 3.35
N LEU A 46 1.55 -7.64 3.09
CA LEU A 46 1.00 -6.63 4.01
C LEU A 46 -0.53 -6.67 4.10
N VAL A 47 -1.20 -6.87 2.95
CA VAL A 47 -2.66 -6.96 2.87
C VAL A 47 -3.19 -8.24 3.53
N ASN A 48 -2.46 -9.36 3.43
CA ASN A 48 -2.85 -10.63 4.06
C ASN A 48 -2.35 -10.81 5.48
N ALA A 49 -1.40 -10.00 5.96
CA ALA A 49 -1.00 -10.02 7.35
C ALA A 49 -2.22 -9.81 8.25
N GLU A 50 -2.28 -10.47 9.41
CA GLU A 50 -3.42 -10.30 10.32
C GLU A 50 -3.36 -8.95 11.04
N ALA A 51 -2.17 -8.56 11.50
CA ALA A 51 -1.93 -7.30 12.19
C ALA A 51 -1.61 -6.15 11.21
N GLN A 52 -1.98 -4.93 11.61
CA GLN A 52 -1.50 -3.72 10.96
C GLN A 52 0.02 -3.63 11.07
N SER A 53 0.67 -3.22 9.98
CA SER A 53 2.10 -3.00 10.00
C SER A 53 2.45 -1.71 10.73
N GLN A 54 3.61 -1.65 11.38
CA GLN A 54 4.05 -0.41 12.06
C GLN A 54 4.08 0.81 11.12
N GLY A 55 4.43 0.59 9.85
CA GLY A 55 4.37 1.66 8.84
C GLY A 55 2.97 2.15 8.53
N TYR A 56 1.96 1.27 8.61
CA TYR A 56 0.55 1.66 8.48
C TYR A 56 0.14 2.57 9.63
N THR A 57 0.43 2.17 10.86
CA THR A 57 0.12 2.96 12.06
C THR A 57 0.85 4.31 12.05
N ALA A 58 2.11 4.36 11.64
CA ALA A 58 2.86 5.62 11.51
C ALA A 58 2.23 6.56 10.47
N LEU A 59 1.83 6.03 9.31
CA LEU A 59 1.14 6.81 8.27
C LEU A 59 -0.24 7.26 8.71
N MET A 60 -0.95 6.44 9.49
CA MET A 60 -2.22 6.81 10.12
C MET A 60 -2.06 8.01 11.04
N PHE A 61 -1.08 7.98 11.95
CA PHE A 61 -0.80 9.12 12.84
C PHE A 61 -0.36 10.38 12.09
N ALA A 62 0.28 10.21 10.93
CA ALA A 62 0.61 11.32 10.04
C ALA A 62 -0.59 11.82 9.21
N ASN A 63 -1.78 11.21 9.35
CA ASN A 63 -2.96 11.45 8.53
C ASN A 63 -2.70 11.24 7.01
N ARG A 64 -1.79 10.32 6.69
CA ARG A 64 -1.30 9.99 5.33
C ARG A 64 -1.58 8.54 4.96
N LEU A 65 -2.77 8.05 5.32
CA LEU A 65 -3.24 6.73 4.89
C LEU A 65 -3.34 6.61 3.36
N ASP A 66 -3.40 7.73 2.62
CA ASP A 66 -3.29 7.76 1.15
C ASP A 66 -1.97 7.18 0.61
N LEU A 67 -0.94 7.12 1.44
CA LEU A 67 0.39 6.59 1.10
C LEU A 67 0.58 5.13 1.56
N THR A 68 -0.49 4.46 1.98
CA THR A 68 -0.45 3.04 2.33
C THR A 68 -0.66 2.16 1.11
N VAL A 69 -0.25 0.91 1.23
CA VAL A 69 -0.46 -0.10 0.20
C VAL A 69 -1.96 -0.37 -0.01
N GLU A 70 -2.72 -0.41 1.08
CA GLU A 70 -4.16 -0.60 1.05
C GLU A 70 -4.83 0.50 0.24
N ALA A 71 -4.48 1.77 0.49
CA ALA A 71 -5.02 2.88 -0.28
C ALA A 71 -4.62 2.77 -1.76
N LEU A 72 -3.35 2.50 -2.05
CA LEU A 72 -2.88 2.35 -3.43
C LEU A 72 -3.68 1.29 -4.21
N VAL A 73 -3.89 0.11 -3.62
CA VAL A 73 -4.62 -0.99 -4.25
C VAL A 73 -6.11 -0.68 -4.37
N VAL A 74 -6.74 -0.11 -3.35
CA VAL A 74 -8.20 0.13 -3.36
C VAL A 74 -8.57 1.34 -4.23
N GLU A 75 -7.77 2.42 -4.20
CA GLU A 75 -8.05 3.66 -4.92
C GLU A 75 -7.91 3.52 -6.43
N ASP A 76 -6.98 2.69 -6.92
CA ASP A 76 -6.69 2.54 -8.34
C ASP A 76 -7.07 1.15 -8.87
N ARG A 77 -8.13 1.13 -9.69
CA ARG A 77 -8.72 -0.10 -10.23
C ARG A 77 -7.78 -0.87 -11.15
N ARG A 78 -6.74 -0.24 -11.70
CA ARG A 78 -5.78 -0.90 -12.59
C ARG A 78 -5.00 -1.98 -11.85
N TRP A 79 -4.84 -1.84 -10.53
CA TRP A 79 -4.16 -2.83 -9.70
C TRP A 79 -5.06 -3.97 -9.29
N HIS A 80 -6.39 -3.82 -9.37
CA HIS A 80 -7.34 -4.83 -8.88
C HIS A 80 -7.13 -6.18 -9.56
N SER A 81 -6.70 -6.21 -10.82
CA SER A 81 -6.38 -7.45 -11.55
C SER A 81 -5.16 -8.21 -10.99
N LEU A 82 -4.29 -7.57 -10.21
CA LEU A 82 -3.12 -8.20 -9.57
C LEU A 82 -3.45 -8.87 -8.23
N PHE A 83 -4.59 -8.53 -7.64
CA PHE A 83 -5.03 -8.97 -6.31
C PHE A 83 -6.33 -9.74 -6.40
N LEU A 84 -6.57 -10.60 -5.41
CA LEU A 84 -7.85 -11.27 -5.26
C LEU A 84 -8.92 -10.30 -4.74
N PRO A 85 -10.20 -10.49 -5.09
CA PRO A 85 -11.30 -9.68 -4.56
C PRO A 85 -11.33 -9.65 -3.02
N GLU A 86 -10.93 -10.74 -2.39
CA GLU A 86 -10.83 -10.88 -0.94
C GLU A 86 -9.71 -10.00 -0.34
N GLU A 87 -8.56 -9.92 -1.01
CA GLU A 87 -7.44 -9.06 -0.61
C GLU A 87 -7.85 -7.58 -0.67
N ILE A 88 -8.50 -7.17 -1.77
CA ILE A 88 -9.01 -5.80 -1.94
C ILE A 88 -10.07 -5.48 -0.88
N SER A 89 -10.95 -6.44 -0.58
CA SER A 89 -11.97 -6.28 0.46
C SER A 89 -11.35 -6.12 1.85
N LYS A 90 -10.30 -6.89 2.19
CA LYS A 90 -9.54 -6.73 3.43
C LYS A 90 -8.88 -5.36 3.52
N ALA A 91 -8.19 -4.94 2.46
CA ALA A 91 -7.56 -3.62 2.38
C ALA A 91 -8.58 -2.48 2.57
N LYS A 92 -9.73 -2.58 1.89
CA LYS A 92 -10.84 -1.61 2.03
C LYS A 92 -11.39 -1.59 3.45
N LYS A 93 -11.63 -2.76 4.06
CA LYS A 93 -12.12 -2.85 5.43
C LYS A 93 -11.14 -2.21 6.42
N ARG A 94 -9.84 -2.44 6.26
CA ARG A 94 -8.81 -1.77 7.08
C ARG A 94 -8.86 -0.26 6.97
N LEU A 95 -8.93 0.28 5.76
CA LEU A 95 -9.04 1.72 5.56
C LEU A 95 -10.30 2.28 6.24
N GLN A 96 -11.44 1.60 6.13
CA GLN A 96 -12.69 2.00 6.77
C GLN A 96 -12.61 1.96 8.31
N ASP A 97 -11.98 0.93 8.86
CA ASP A 97 -11.76 0.78 10.32
C ASP A 97 -10.94 1.94 10.89
N ASN A 98 -10.02 2.48 10.09
CA ASN A 98 -9.18 3.63 10.43
C ASN A 98 -9.78 4.96 9.93
N GLN A 99 -11.09 4.99 9.67
CA GLN A 99 -11.87 6.17 9.25
C GLN A 99 -11.36 6.86 7.97
N TYR A 100 -10.61 6.15 7.14
CA TYR A 100 -10.12 6.68 5.88
C TYR A 100 -11.18 6.63 4.78
N VAL A 101 -11.42 7.77 4.14
CA VAL A 101 -12.30 7.86 2.98
C VAL A 101 -11.50 7.56 1.72
N VAL A 102 -11.71 6.37 1.17
CA VAL A 102 -11.12 5.92 -0.09
C VAL A 102 -11.52 6.89 -1.22
N LYS A 103 -10.54 7.46 -1.91
CA LYS A 103 -10.77 8.31 -3.08
C LYS A 103 -10.40 7.54 -4.33
N MET A 104 -11.40 7.05 -5.07
CA MET A 104 -11.13 6.36 -6.32
C MET A 104 -10.44 7.31 -7.31
N ARG A 105 -9.31 6.87 -7.84
CA ARG A 105 -8.56 7.57 -8.88
C ARG A 105 -8.86 6.87 -10.21
N ASN A 106 -9.30 7.67 -11.17
CA ASN A 106 -9.64 7.21 -12.52
C ASN A 106 -8.42 7.31 -13.44
#